data_AF-A0A3M3RI70-F1
#
_entry.id   AF-A0A3M3RI70-F1
#
_cell.length_a   1.000
_cell.length_b   1.000
_cell.length_c   1.000
_cell.angle_alpha   90.00
_cell.angle_beta   90.00
_cell.angle_gamma   90.00
#
_symmetry.space_group_name_H-M   'P 1'
#
loop_
_entity.id
_entity.type
_entity.pdbx_description
1 polymer ?
#
loop_
_entity_poly.entity_id
_entity_poly.type
_entity_poly.pdbx_seq_one_letter_code
_entity_poly.pdbx_strand_id
1 'polypeptide(L)'
;MANVILSFKGEKIPLQGLGQPTLVKRALPDDLPHRTYLHRTVSGVIENALRLVNQNHRMQWIGGIDSYSLRDLEDLFYFSRHMNDQVQQRKLLNDYADYDQYVVIAKATQDPEMLRSIKIIENYPDLPQRIEQLRAASVTSELDATVTLTTAHRAKGLEWDFVGLYEDFSADPLSPDIDRGKRDDELNLLYVAVTRAMKILAVNSLVIDIMQRFKDMKQRSRAL
;
A
#
# COMPACT_ATOMS: atom_id res chain seq x y z
N MET A 1 -12.23 -5.33 -14.11
CA MET A 1 -10.81 -5.51 -13.75
C MET A 1 -10.44 -6.94 -13.37
N ALA A 2 -11.18 -7.58 -12.45
CA ALA A 2 -10.90 -8.95 -12.01
C ALA A 2 -10.60 -9.95 -13.14
N ASN A 3 -11.47 -9.99 -14.17
CA ASN A 3 -11.30 -10.88 -15.33
C ASN A 3 -10.03 -10.63 -16.15
N VAL A 4 -9.50 -9.40 -16.16
CA VAL A 4 -8.22 -9.09 -16.82
C VAL A 4 -7.11 -9.83 -16.09
N ILE A 5 -7.06 -9.71 -14.76
CA ILE A 5 -6.02 -10.36 -13.92
C ILE A 5 -6.16 -11.88 -14.01
N LEU A 6 -7.36 -12.41 -13.83
CA LEU A 6 -7.62 -13.85 -13.85
C LEU A 6 -7.29 -14.50 -15.20
N SER A 7 -7.41 -13.77 -16.31
CA SER A 7 -7.02 -14.31 -17.63
C SER A 7 -5.53 -14.68 -17.71
N PHE A 8 -4.66 -13.94 -17.01
CA PHE A 8 -3.24 -14.27 -16.95
C PHE A 8 -2.96 -15.52 -16.09
N LYS A 9 -3.91 -15.93 -15.25
CA LYS A 9 -3.88 -17.21 -14.54
C LYS A 9 -4.46 -18.37 -15.36
N GLY A 10 -4.92 -18.11 -16.59
CA GLY A 10 -5.55 -19.12 -17.45
C GLY A 10 -7.02 -19.40 -17.12
N GLU A 11 -7.65 -18.57 -16.30
CA GLU A 11 -9.07 -18.72 -15.98
C GLU A 11 -9.94 -18.48 -17.21
N LYS A 12 -10.82 -19.46 -17.49
CA LYS A 12 -11.70 -19.44 -18.66
C LYS A 12 -13.13 -19.00 -18.33
N ILE A 13 -13.50 -19.12 -17.06
CA ILE A 13 -14.84 -18.80 -16.59
C ILE A 13 -14.82 -17.33 -16.14
N PRO A 14 -15.59 -16.44 -16.79
CA PRO A 14 -15.61 -15.04 -16.40
C PRO A 14 -16.32 -14.88 -15.06
N LEU A 15 -15.72 -14.10 -14.18
CA LEU A 15 -16.34 -13.63 -12.96
C LEU A 15 -17.33 -12.52 -13.29
N GLN A 16 -18.56 -12.64 -12.81
CA GLN A 16 -19.58 -11.60 -12.89
C GLN A 16 -19.96 -11.17 -11.47
N GLY A 17 -19.77 -9.89 -11.17
CA GLY A 17 -20.23 -9.32 -9.90
C GLY A 17 -21.75 -9.20 -9.86
N LEU A 18 -22.33 -9.31 -8.67
CA LEU A 18 -23.77 -9.15 -8.45
C LEU A 18 -24.18 -7.67 -8.29
N GLY A 19 -23.21 -6.78 -8.10
CA GLY A 19 -23.42 -5.35 -7.92
C GLY A 19 -23.45 -4.55 -9.23
N GLN A 20 -23.57 -3.23 -9.08
CA GLN A 20 -23.47 -2.29 -10.20
C GLN A 20 -22.07 -2.33 -10.84
N PRO A 21 -21.95 -1.95 -12.13
CA PRO A 21 -20.64 -1.87 -12.78
C PRO A 21 -19.71 -0.87 -12.07
N THR A 22 -18.55 -1.34 -11.62
CA THR A 22 -17.49 -0.49 -11.08
C THR A 22 -16.81 0.31 -12.20
N LEU A 23 -16.74 1.63 -12.04
CA LEU A 23 -16.01 2.52 -12.94
C LEU A 23 -14.50 2.42 -12.68
N VAL A 24 -13.72 2.24 -13.74
CA VAL A 24 -12.25 2.23 -13.67
C VAL A 24 -11.73 3.60 -14.11
N LYS A 25 -11.00 4.27 -13.24
CA LYS A 25 -10.41 5.60 -13.47
C LYS A 25 -8.92 5.61 -13.18
N ARG A 26 -8.21 6.65 -13.62
CA ARG A 26 -6.79 6.87 -13.27
C ARG A 26 -6.60 7.54 -11.91
N ALA A 27 -7.63 8.24 -11.43
CA ALA A 27 -7.65 8.90 -10.13
C ALA A 27 -9.08 8.91 -9.57
N LEU A 28 -9.19 8.98 -8.25
CA LEU A 28 -10.46 9.23 -7.57
C LEU A 28 -10.85 10.72 -7.76
N PRO A 29 -12.14 11.06 -7.97
CA PRO A 29 -12.60 12.45 -7.99
C PRO A 29 -12.21 13.21 -6.71
N ASP A 30 -12.01 14.53 -6.73
CA ASP A 30 -11.55 15.32 -5.57
C ASP A 30 -12.63 15.60 -4.52
N ASP A 31 -13.90 15.49 -4.89
CA ASP A 31 -15.07 15.84 -4.10
C ASP A 31 -15.75 14.65 -3.41
N LEU A 32 -15.01 13.55 -3.18
CA LEU A 32 -15.56 12.39 -2.50
C LEU A 32 -15.68 12.58 -0.99
N PRO A 33 -16.78 12.15 -0.36
CA PRO A 33 -16.95 12.21 1.10
C PRO A 33 -16.01 11.23 1.82
N HIS A 34 -15.66 10.12 1.18
CA HIS A 34 -14.78 9.08 1.71
C HIS A 34 -13.93 8.45 0.60
N ARG A 35 -12.72 8.02 0.95
CA ARG A 35 -11.77 7.36 0.06
C ARG A 35 -11.08 6.21 0.77
N THR A 36 -10.90 5.09 0.11
CA THR A 36 -10.02 4.02 0.60
C THR A 36 -8.76 3.93 -0.27
N TYR A 37 -7.59 3.88 0.36
CA TYR A 37 -6.33 3.63 -0.33
C TYR A 37 -5.74 2.27 0.04
N LEU A 38 -5.54 1.43 -0.97
CA LEU A 38 -4.89 0.13 -0.83
C LEU A 38 -3.43 0.21 -1.24
N HIS A 39 -2.57 -0.29 -0.37
CA HIS A 39 -1.13 -0.32 -0.56
C HIS A 39 -0.65 -1.77 -0.59
N ARG A 40 0.49 -2.02 -1.24
CA ARG A 40 1.16 -3.33 -1.14
C ARG A 40 1.84 -3.48 0.21
N THR A 41 2.48 -2.42 0.69
CA THR A 41 3.39 -2.41 1.84
C THR A 41 2.84 -1.61 3.00
N VAL A 42 3.25 -1.93 4.23
CA VAL A 42 2.93 -1.14 5.42
C VAL A 42 3.54 0.26 5.34
N SER A 43 4.80 0.37 4.91
CA SER A 43 5.48 1.67 4.73
C SER A 43 4.73 2.59 3.76
N GLY A 44 4.18 2.04 2.67
CA GLY A 44 3.33 2.80 1.74
C GLY A 44 2.09 3.39 2.42
N VAL A 45 1.45 2.63 3.31
CA VAL A 45 0.31 3.13 4.11
C VAL A 45 0.75 4.30 4.99
N ILE A 46 1.87 4.15 5.70
CA ILE A 46 2.40 5.19 6.59
C ILE A 46 2.78 6.45 5.80
N GLU A 47 3.50 6.32 4.68
CA GLU A 47 3.89 7.44 3.82
C GLU A 47 2.69 8.21 3.26
N ASN A 48 1.61 7.51 2.91
CA ASN A 48 0.36 8.16 2.50
C ASN A 48 -0.28 8.90 3.68
N ALA A 49 -0.37 8.26 4.85
CA ALA A 49 -0.91 8.89 6.04
C ALA A 49 -0.16 10.18 6.42
N LEU A 50 1.18 10.15 6.42
CA LEU A 50 2.04 11.29 6.75
C LEU A 50 1.83 12.49 5.82
N ARG A 51 1.48 12.25 4.54
CA ARG A 51 1.13 13.32 3.58
C ARG A 51 -0.26 13.89 3.83
N LEU A 52 -1.20 13.05 4.27
CA LEU A 52 -2.60 13.42 4.46
C LEU A 52 -2.88 14.07 5.83
N VAL A 53 -2.04 13.84 6.85
CA VAL A 53 -2.35 14.21 8.24
C VAL A 53 -2.57 15.71 8.45
N ASN A 54 -1.91 16.56 7.66
CA ASN A 54 -2.04 18.01 7.74
C ASN A 54 -3.21 18.57 6.90
N GLN A 55 -4.06 17.71 6.34
CA GLN A 55 -5.15 18.09 5.43
C GLN A 55 -6.53 17.90 6.08
N ASN A 56 -6.62 17.92 7.41
CA ASN A 56 -7.86 17.75 8.20
C ASN A 56 -8.61 16.44 7.91
N HIS A 57 -7.88 15.38 7.54
CA HIS A 57 -8.47 14.07 7.35
C HIS A 57 -8.68 13.32 8.66
N ARG A 58 -9.82 12.64 8.77
CA ARG A 58 -10.09 11.61 9.77
C ARG A 58 -9.77 10.26 9.14
N MET A 59 -8.90 9.47 9.77
CA MET A 59 -8.31 8.29 9.16
C MET A 59 -8.68 7.01 9.88
N GLN A 60 -9.37 6.11 9.20
CA GLN A 60 -9.54 4.75 9.67
C GLN A 60 -8.35 3.89 9.20
N TRP A 61 -7.79 3.12 10.13
CA TRP A 61 -6.74 2.15 9.85
C TRP A 61 -7.31 0.75 10.02
N ILE A 62 -7.33 -0.05 8.96
CA ILE A 62 -7.87 -1.42 9.06
C ILE A 62 -6.95 -2.26 9.93
N GLY A 63 -7.50 -2.81 11.02
CA GLY A 63 -6.74 -3.50 12.06
C GLY A 63 -6.17 -2.58 13.15
N GLY A 64 -6.50 -1.30 13.14
CA GLY A 64 -6.03 -0.31 14.11
C GLY A 64 -4.65 0.23 13.80
N ILE A 65 -4.42 1.50 14.13
CA ILE A 65 -3.18 2.23 13.82
C ILE A 65 -1.93 1.57 14.43
N ASP A 66 -2.05 0.99 15.62
CA ASP A 66 -0.93 0.34 16.31
C ASP A 66 -0.44 -0.93 15.61
N SER A 67 -1.24 -1.51 14.71
CA SER A 67 -0.85 -2.70 13.95
C SER A 67 0.08 -2.41 12.76
N TYR A 68 0.44 -1.15 12.54
CA TYR A 68 1.29 -0.69 11.42
C TYR A 68 2.73 -0.33 11.87
N SER A 69 3.16 -0.74 13.07
CA SER A 69 4.55 -0.56 13.53
C SER A 69 5.05 0.91 13.52
N LEU A 70 4.16 1.89 13.74
CA LEU A 70 4.57 3.31 13.83
C LEU A 70 5.60 3.56 14.94
N ARG A 71 5.56 2.76 16.01
CA ARG A 71 6.54 2.83 17.09
C ARG A 71 7.95 2.45 16.65
N ASP A 72 8.08 1.39 15.85
CA ASP A 72 9.38 0.92 15.35
C ASP A 72 10.04 2.01 14.49
N LEU A 73 9.22 2.71 13.69
CA LEU A 73 9.64 3.84 12.87
C LEU A 73 10.03 5.07 13.71
N GLU A 74 9.27 5.37 14.77
CA GLU A 74 9.57 6.45 15.71
C GLU A 74 10.86 6.19 16.50
N ASP A 75 11.06 4.95 16.97
CA ASP A 75 12.30 4.52 17.64
C ASP A 75 13.51 4.64 16.69
N LEU A 76 13.36 4.24 15.42
CA LEU A 76 14.40 4.42 14.41
C LEU A 76 14.71 5.90 14.15
N PHE A 77 13.69 6.77 14.20
CA PHE A 77 13.90 8.21 14.11
C PHE A 77 14.76 8.73 15.27
N TYR A 78 14.43 8.39 16.52
CA TYR A 78 15.22 8.83 17.67
C TYR A 78 16.65 8.28 17.63
N PHE A 79 16.80 7.02 17.23
CA PHE A 79 18.11 6.39 17.02
C PHE A 79 18.95 7.15 15.97
N SER A 80 18.34 7.59 14.87
CA SER A 80 19.00 8.39 13.83
C SER A 80 19.49 9.78 14.31
N ARG A 81 18.97 10.26 15.44
CA ARG A 81 19.33 11.54 16.06
C ARG A 81 20.20 11.38 17.29
N HIS A 82 20.71 10.17 17.56
CA HIS A 82 21.45 9.82 18.77
C HIS A 82 20.66 10.06 20.08
N MET A 83 19.33 10.11 20.00
CA MET A 83 18.42 10.27 21.14
C MET A 83 18.05 8.90 21.72
N ASN A 84 19.06 8.10 22.08
CA ASN A 84 18.90 6.69 22.48
C ASN A 84 18.10 6.50 23.77
N ASP A 85 17.98 7.55 24.59
CA ASP A 85 17.13 7.61 25.79
C ASP A 85 15.64 7.59 25.45
N GLN A 86 15.25 8.11 24.29
CA GLN A 86 13.86 8.12 23.81
C GLN A 86 13.44 6.81 23.15
N VAL A 87 14.39 6.01 22.68
CA VAL A 87 14.16 4.71 22.04
C VAL A 87 13.55 3.71 23.04
N GLN A 88 12.33 3.28 22.76
CA GLN A 88 11.57 2.38 23.63
C GLN A 88 11.95 0.91 23.41
N GLN A 89 12.09 0.49 22.15
CA GLN A 89 12.45 -0.87 21.79
C GLN A 89 13.96 -1.08 21.82
N ARG A 90 14.43 -1.68 22.93
CA ARG A 90 15.87 -1.96 23.14
C ARG A 90 16.49 -2.88 22.10
N LYS A 91 15.69 -3.67 21.35
CA LYS A 91 16.20 -4.52 20.27
C LYS A 91 17.00 -3.73 19.24
N LEU A 92 16.51 -2.56 18.82
CA LEU A 92 17.23 -1.69 17.87
C LEU A 92 18.62 -1.29 18.39
N LEU A 93 18.71 -0.95 19.67
CA LEU A 93 19.96 -0.56 20.32
C LEU A 93 20.94 -1.72 20.54
N ASN A 94 20.44 -2.95 20.56
CA ASN A 94 21.25 -4.16 20.74
C ASN A 94 21.73 -4.73 19.39
N ASP A 95 20.88 -4.65 18.37
CA ASP A 95 21.14 -5.21 17.04
C ASP A 95 22.09 -4.31 16.22
N TYR A 96 22.15 -3.01 16.54
CA TYR A 96 22.95 -2.03 15.84
C TYR A 96 23.71 -1.13 16.81
N ALA A 97 25.00 -0.91 16.54
CA ALA A 97 25.87 -0.02 17.30
C ALA A 97 25.41 1.44 17.20
N ASP A 98 25.04 1.87 15.99
CA ASP A 98 24.51 3.20 15.69
C ASP A 98 23.68 3.18 14.40
N TYR A 99 23.10 4.34 14.07
CA TYR A 99 22.29 4.50 12.88
C TYR A 99 23.10 4.35 11.57
N ASP A 100 24.38 4.71 11.58
CA ASP A 100 25.24 4.55 10.39
C ASP A 100 25.41 3.07 10.06
N GLN A 101 25.61 2.21 11.07
CA GLN A 101 25.64 0.76 10.88
C GLN A 101 24.31 0.24 10.33
N TYR A 102 23.17 0.73 10.84
CA TYR A 102 21.84 0.38 10.32
C TYR A 102 21.72 0.71 8.82
N VAL A 103 22.15 1.91 8.41
CA VAL A 103 22.13 2.36 7.00
C VAL A 103 23.06 1.52 6.12
N VAL A 104 24.26 1.19 6.61
CA VAL A 104 25.22 0.32 5.90
C VAL A 104 24.60 -1.06 5.65
N ILE A 105 23.97 -1.66 6.67
CA ILE A 105 23.33 -2.96 6.55
C ILE A 105 22.14 -2.90 5.58
N ALA A 106 21.30 -1.87 5.66
CA ALA A 106 20.18 -1.69 4.73
C ALA A 106 20.65 -1.64 3.27
N LYS A 107 21.74 -0.92 3.00
CA LYS A 107 22.34 -0.82 1.66
C LYS A 107 23.03 -2.10 1.22
N ALA A 108 23.73 -2.80 2.12
CA ALA A 108 24.41 -4.05 1.79
C ALA A 108 23.42 -5.20 1.48
N THR A 109 22.33 -5.27 2.24
CA THR A 109 21.31 -6.32 2.10
C THR A 109 20.26 -6.00 1.03
N GLN A 110 20.17 -4.73 0.60
CA GLN A 110 19.08 -4.23 -0.24
C GLN A 110 17.70 -4.50 0.35
N ASP A 111 17.58 -4.49 1.69
CA ASP A 111 16.32 -4.73 2.38
C ASP A 111 15.31 -3.60 2.07
N PRO A 112 14.19 -3.91 1.38
CA PRO A 112 13.26 -2.87 0.96
C PRO A 112 12.50 -2.20 2.10
N GLU A 113 12.34 -2.84 3.25
CA GLU A 113 11.67 -2.25 4.41
C GLU A 113 12.61 -1.28 5.12
N MET A 114 13.87 -1.70 5.37
CA MET A 114 14.87 -0.81 5.98
C MET A 114 15.11 0.44 5.13
N LEU A 115 15.29 0.26 3.81
CA LEU A 115 15.52 1.37 2.88
C LEU A 115 14.35 2.36 2.84
N ARG A 116 13.11 1.88 2.95
CA ARG A 116 11.92 2.76 3.05
C ARG A 116 11.86 3.49 4.37
N SER A 117 12.13 2.83 5.49
CA SER A 117 12.15 3.48 6.81
C SER A 117 13.19 4.60 6.88
N ILE A 118 14.39 4.37 6.33
CA ILE A 118 15.43 5.41 6.17
C ILE A 118 14.88 6.60 5.37
N LYS A 119 14.29 6.33 4.21
CA LYS A 119 13.71 7.36 3.34
C LYS A 119 12.60 8.15 4.04
N ILE A 120 11.76 7.50 4.84
CA ILE A 120 10.71 8.18 5.61
C ILE A 120 11.35 9.13 6.62
N ILE A 121 12.33 8.66 7.40
CA ILE A 121 13.01 9.49 8.41
C ILE A 121 13.72 10.70 7.79
N GLU A 122 14.34 10.52 6.62
CA GLU A 122 14.99 11.61 5.88
C GLU A 122 13.98 12.65 5.37
N ASN A 123 12.81 12.22 4.90
CA ASN A 123 11.79 13.11 4.34
C ASN A 123 10.93 13.82 5.38
N TYR A 124 10.85 13.29 6.60
CA TYR A 124 10.02 13.84 7.67
C TYR A 124 10.86 14.15 8.91
N PRO A 125 11.54 15.32 8.96
CA PRO A 125 12.32 15.72 10.14
C PRO A 125 11.45 15.97 11.38
N ASP A 126 10.15 16.16 11.19
CA ASP A 126 9.11 16.34 12.22
C ASP A 126 8.31 15.05 12.49
N LEU A 127 8.89 13.88 12.19
CA LEU A 127 8.17 12.60 12.21
C LEU A 127 7.45 12.27 13.53
N PRO A 128 8.04 12.44 14.73
CA PRO A 128 7.32 12.15 15.98
C PRO A 128 6.04 12.99 16.12
N GLN A 129 6.11 14.29 15.84
CA GLN A 129 4.95 15.18 15.87
C GLN A 129 3.87 14.72 14.87
N ARG A 130 4.27 14.30 13.66
CA ARG A 130 3.32 13.76 12.67
C ARG A 130 2.68 12.47 13.14
N ILE A 131 3.43 11.58 13.80
CA ILE A 131 2.89 10.34 14.36
C ILE A 131 1.85 10.64 15.45
N GLU A 132 2.10 11.63 16.32
CA GLU A 132 1.11 12.09 17.29
C GLU A 132 -0.16 12.63 16.61
N GLN A 133 0.00 13.44 15.56
CA GLN A 133 -1.12 13.94 14.77
C GLN A 133 -1.90 12.80 14.10
N LEU A 134 -1.22 11.77 13.59
CA LEU A 134 -1.85 10.58 13.01
C LEU A 134 -2.69 9.83 14.04
N ARG A 135 -2.19 9.71 15.28
CA ARG A 135 -2.92 9.10 16.39
C ARG A 135 -4.17 9.92 16.74
N ALA A 136 -4.04 11.24 16.81
CA ALA A 136 -5.16 12.14 17.08
C ALA A 136 -6.23 12.16 15.96
N ALA A 137 -5.80 12.00 14.71
CA ALA A 137 -6.67 11.91 13.54
C ALA A 137 -7.30 10.52 13.34
N SER A 138 -6.85 9.51 14.09
CA SER A 138 -7.29 8.13 13.94
C SER A 138 -8.73 7.94 14.43
N VAL A 139 -9.52 7.20 13.66
CA VAL A 139 -10.89 6.80 14.01
C VAL A 139 -11.07 5.30 13.85
N THR A 140 -11.99 4.72 14.63
CA THR A 140 -12.28 3.29 14.61
C THR A 140 -13.37 2.92 13.61
N SER A 141 -14.32 3.80 13.38
CA SER A 141 -15.46 3.61 12.47
C SER A 141 -15.18 4.20 11.09
N GLU A 142 -15.62 3.51 10.04
CA GLU A 142 -15.60 4.03 8.67
C GLU A 142 -16.51 5.25 8.50
N LEU A 143 -17.64 5.27 9.23
CA LEU A 143 -18.62 6.37 9.18
C LEU A 143 -18.05 7.72 9.66
N ASP A 144 -17.03 7.67 10.53
CA ASP A 144 -16.35 8.85 11.06
C ASP A 144 -15.09 9.22 10.25
N ALA A 145 -14.76 8.43 9.24
CA ALA A 145 -13.54 8.57 8.46
C ALA A 145 -13.81 9.33 7.16
N THR A 146 -12.88 10.20 6.80
CA THR A 146 -12.78 10.75 5.44
C THR A 146 -11.86 9.89 4.56
N VAL A 147 -10.97 9.13 5.18
CA VAL A 147 -10.01 8.25 4.50
C VAL A 147 -9.87 6.93 5.25
N THR A 148 -9.92 5.81 4.54
CA THR A 148 -9.53 4.49 5.05
C THR A 148 -8.20 4.06 4.44
N LEU A 149 -7.29 3.64 5.30
CA LEU A 149 -5.93 3.24 4.96
C LEU A 149 -5.71 1.77 5.32
N THR A 150 -5.21 0.99 4.36
CA THR A 150 -4.90 -0.41 4.58
C THR A 150 -3.93 -0.97 3.54
N THR A 151 -3.33 -2.12 3.85
CA THR A 151 -2.70 -2.96 2.84
C THR A 151 -3.75 -3.79 2.11
N ALA A 152 -3.46 -4.19 0.86
CA ALA A 152 -4.32 -5.09 0.09
C ALA A 152 -4.52 -6.44 0.78
N HIS A 153 -3.53 -6.94 1.52
CA HIS A 153 -3.64 -8.17 2.30
C HIS A 153 -4.71 -8.05 3.40
N ARG A 154 -4.69 -6.95 4.16
CA ARG A 154 -5.66 -6.67 5.23
C ARG A 154 -7.05 -6.32 4.71
N ALA A 155 -7.16 -5.93 3.45
CA ALA A 155 -8.43 -5.61 2.80
C ALA A 155 -9.24 -6.85 2.35
N LYS A 156 -8.71 -8.07 2.50
CA LYS A 156 -9.38 -9.29 2.07
C LYS A 156 -10.76 -9.42 2.74
N GLY A 157 -11.81 -9.53 1.93
CA GLY A 157 -13.19 -9.65 2.40
C GLY A 157 -13.87 -8.32 2.75
N LEU A 158 -13.18 -7.19 2.63
CA LEU A 158 -13.73 -5.85 2.82
C LEU A 158 -14.00 -5.18 1.47
N GLU A 159 -14.96 -4.27 1.41
CA GLU A 159 -15.32 -3.55 0.20
C GLU A 159 -15.67 -2.10 0.52
N TRP A 160 -15.38 -1.18 -0.41
CA TRP A 160 -15.64 0.25 -0.27
C TRP A 160 -16.16 0.83 -1.59
N ASP A 161 -16.94 1.90 -1.49
CA ASP A 161 -17.46 2.60 -2.67
C ASP A 161 -16.33 3.13 -3.57
N PHE A 162 -15.31 3.73 -2.99
CA PHE A 162 -14.24 4.42 -3.72
C PHE A 162 -12.87 3.94 -3.27
N VAL A 163 -12.17 3.23 -4.15
CA VAL A 163 -10.85 2.65 -3.84
C VAL A 163 -9.80 3.17 -4.81
N GLY A 164 -8.69 3.67 -4.29
CA GLY A 164 -7.48 3.97 -5.02
C GLY A 164 -6.36 2.98 -4.72
N LEU A 165 -5.72 2.47 -5.75
CA LEU A 165 -4.51 1.66 -5.61
C LEU A 165 -3.29 2.57 -5.60
N TYR A 166 -2.39 2.34 -4.65
CA TYR A 166 -1.13 3.06 -4.57
C TYR A 166 -0.05 2.50 -5.51
N GLU A 167 1.00 3.29 -5.74
CA GLU A 167 2.10 2.94 -6.66
C GLU A 167 3.13 1.95 -6.06
N ASP A 168 2.96 1.53 -4.80
CA ASP A 168 3.94 0.70 -4.09
C ASP A 168 3.86 -0.81 -4.43
N PHE A 169 3.05 -1.18 -5.43
CA PHE A 169 3.02 -2.52 -6.04
C PHE A 169 4.18 -2.65 -7.04
N SER A 170 5.39 -2.88 -6.53
CA SER A 170 6.61 -2.81 -7.35
C SER A 170 6.97 -4.08 -8.12
N ALA A 171 6.37 -5.23 -7.78
CA ALA A 171 6.66 -6.51 -8.44
C ALA A 171 5.75 -6.70 -9.65
N ASP A 172 6.31 -6.68 -10.87
CA ASP A 172 5.55 -6.98 -12.09
C ASP A 172 5.27 -8.50 -12.18
N PRO A 173 4.02 -8.96 -12.00
CA PRO A 173 3.67 -10.38 -12.07
C PRO A 173 3.83 -10.97 -13.48
N LEU A 174 3.97 -10.13 -14.50
CA LEU A 174 4.08 -10.54 -15.89
C LEU A 174 5.51 -10.36 -16.44
N SER A 175 6.48 -10.09 -15.56
CA SER A 175 7.90 -10.13 -15.91
C SER A 175 8.30 -11.53 -16.41
N PRO A 176 9.19 -11.66 -17.42
CA PRO A 176 9.65 -12.97 -17.88
C PRO A 176 10.47 -13.74 -16.84
N ASP A 177 11.14 -13.02 -15.93
CA ASP A 177 12.10 -13.60 -14.98
C ASP A 177 11.48 -13.92 -13.61
N ILE A 178 10.17 -13.70 -13.44
CA ILE A 178 9.49 -13.97 -12.17
C ILE A 178 9.23 -15.48 -12.00
N ASP A 179 9.53 -15.99 -10.82
CA ASP A 179 9.13 -17.35 -10.46
C ASP A 179 7.60 -17.51 -10.47
N ARG A 180 7.12 -18.70 -10.85
CA ARG A 180 5.69 -18.98 -10.99
C ARG A 180 4.91 -18.80 -9.69
N GLY A 181 5.47 -19.21 -8.55
CA GLY A 181 4.81 -19.04 -7.25
C GLY A 181 4.64 -17.56 -6.92
N LYS A 182 5.73 -16.80 -7.05
CA LYS A 182 5.71 -15.33 -6.85
C LYS A 182 4.73 -14.63 -7.79
N ARG A 183 4.69 -15.03 -9.06
CA ARG A 183 3.72 -14.52 -10.03
C ARG A 183 2.28 -14.73 -9.58
N ASP A 184 1.95 -15.95 -9.16
CA ASP A 184 0.59 -16.28 -8.76
C ASP A 184 0.20 -15.51 -7.49
N ASP A 185 1.13 -15.32 -6.54
CA ASP A 185 0.93 -14.51 -5.34
C ASP A 185 0.68 -13.03 -5.66
N GLU A 186 1.46 -12.44 -6.56
CA GLU A 186 1.27 -11.05 -7.00
C GLU A 186 -0.05 -10.86 -7.77
N LEU A 187 -0.40 -11.80 -8.67
CA LEU A 187 -1.70 -11.76 -9.35
C LEU A 187 -2.86 -11.93 -8.37
N ASN A 188 -2.73 -12.80 -7.37
CA ASN A 188 -3.74 -12.99 -6.34
C ASN A 188 -3.93 -11.72 -5.50
N LEU A 189 -2.84 -11.05 -5.12
CA LEU A 189 -2.96 -9.81 -4.36
C LEU A 189 -3.59 -8.70 -5.20
N LEU A 190 -3.17 -8.53 -6.45
CA LEU A 190 -3.78 -7.55 -7.35
C LEU A 190 -5.27 -7.86 -7.57
N TYR A 191 -5.63 -9.14 -7.70
CA TYR A 191 -7.03 -9.57 -7.77
C TYR A 191 -7.80 -9.13 -6.52
N VAL A 192 -7.26 -9.35 -5.33
CA VAL A 192 -7.86 -8.86 -4.09
C VAL A 192 -8.03 -7.33 -4.17
N ALA A 193 -6.97 -6.59 -4.50
CA ALA A 193 -6.98 -5.14 -4.51
C ALA A 193 -8.02 -4.54 -5.49
N VAL A 194 -8.06 -5.01 -6.74
CA VAL A 194 -8.98 -4.47 -7.76
C VAL A 194 -10.45 -4.85 -7.54
N THR A 195 -10.71 -5.82 -6.67
CA THR A 195 -12.08 -6.28 -6.35
C THR A 195 -12.64 -5.66 -5.08
N ARG A 196 -11.89 -4.80 -4.38
CA ARG A 196 -12.42 -4.13 -3.18
C ARG A 196 -13.32 -2.92 -3.49
N ALA A 197 -13.31 -2.44 -4.74
CA ALA A 197 -14.05 -1.27 -5.17
C ALA A 197 -15.48 -1.63 -5.60
N MET A 198 -16.49 -0.97 -5.02
CA MET A 198 -17.89 -1.17 -5.40
C MET A 198 -18.32 -0.19 -6.51
N LYS A 199 -17.94 1.09 -6.42
CA LYS A 199 -18.36 2.13 -7.39
C LYS A 199 -17.22 2.63 -8.27
N ILE A 200 -16.11 3.09 -7.70
CA ILE A 200 -14.95 3.59 -8.47
C ILE A 200 -13.66 2.91 -8.00
N LEU A 201 -12.93 2.33 -8.94
CA LEU A 201 -11.56 1.89 -8.77
C LEU A 201 -10.62 2.86 -9.50
N ALA A 202 -9.79 3.59 -8.76
CA ALA A 202 -8.64 4.30 -9.31
C ALA A 202 -7.43 3.35 -9.37
N VAL A 203 -6.98 3.04 -10.59
CA VAL A 203 -5.87 2.11 -10.82
C VAL A 203 -4.52 2.81 -10.82
N ASN A 204 -3.49 2.10 -10.34
CA ASN A 204 -2.10 2.54 -10.38
C ASN A 204 -1.43 2.22 -11.73
N SER A 205 -0.17 2.64 -11.91
CA SER A 205 0.61 2.37 -13.12
C SER A 205 0.69 0.88 -13.50
N LEU A 206 1.00 0.01 -12.54
CA LEU A 206 1.12 -1.43 -12.77
C LEU A 206 -0.17 -2.04 -13.35
N VAL A 207 -1.32 -1.69 -12.80
CA VAL A 207 -2.60 -2.21 -13.28
C VAL A 207 -2.93 -1.67 -14.68
N ILE A 208 -2.57 -0.42 -14.98
CA ILE A 208 -2.69 0.14 -16.34
C ILE A 208 -1.84 -0.66 -17.33
N ASP A 209 -0.60 -1.00 -16.97
CA ASP A 209 0.29 -1.79 -17.83
C ASP A 209 -0.27 -3.20 -18.08
N ILE A 210 -0.80 -3.85 -17.04
CA ILE A 210 -1.47 -5.15 -17.17
C ILE A 210 -2.67 -5.07 -18.12
N MET A 211 -3.48 -4.00 -18.02
CA MET A 211 -4.59 -3.77 -18.95
C MET A 211 -4.13 -3.62 -20.40
N GLN A 212 -3.03 -2.90 -20.62
CA GLN A 212 -2.48 -2.71 -21.95
C GLN A 212 -1.97 -4.03 -22.54
N ARG A 213 -1.19 -4.82 -21.77
CA ARG A 213 -0.72 -6.15 -22.19
C ARG A 213 -1.88 -7.08 -22.55
N PHE A 214 -2.96 -7.05 -21.77
CA PHE A 214 -4.16 -7.84 -22.04
C PHE A 214 -4.85 -7.43 -23.35
N LYS A 215 -4.93 -6.12 -23.62
CA LYS A 215 -5.49 -5.60 -24.87
C LYS A 215 -4.69 -6.08 -26.07
N ASP A 216 -3.36 -6.01 -25.99
CA ASP A 216 -2.45 -6.41 -27.06
C ASP A 216 -2.55 -7.92 -27.33
N MET A 217 -2.63 -8.74 -26.27
CA MET A 217 -2.87 -10.19 -26.39
C MET A 217 -4.17 -10.49 -27.14
N LYS A 218 -5.28 -9.83 -26.77
CA LYS A 218 -6.58 -10.05 -27.44
C LYS A 218 -6.58 -9.60 -28.89
N GLN A 219 -5.84 -8.56 -29.24
CA GLN A 219 -5.71 -8.11 -30.63
C GLN A 219 -4.96 -9.15 -31.47
N ARG A 220 -3.86 -9.72 -30.94
CA ARG A 220 -3.10 -10.78 -31.62
C ARG A 220 -3.94 -12.04 -31.83
N SER A 221 -4.69 -12.48 -30.83
CA SER A 221 -5.56 -13.67 -30.95
C SER A 221 -6.73 -13.50 -31.92
N ARG A 222 -7.11 -12.27 -32.29
CA ARG A 222 -8.15 -12.01 -33.30
C ARG A 222 -7.60 -11.91 -34.73
N ALA A 223 -6.29 -11.75 -34.87
CA ALA A 223 -5.61 -11.66 -36.15
C ALA A 223 -5.11 -13.03 -36.67
N LEU A 224 -5.27 -14.08 -35.86
CA LEU A 224 -4.99 -15.49 -36.16
C LEU A 224 -6.31 -16.24 -36.36
#